data_AF-A0A7S1V5Y6-F1
#
_entry.id   AF-A0A7S1V5Y6-F1
#
_cell.length_a   1.000
_cell.length_b   1.000
_cell.length_c   1.000
_cell.angle_alpha   90.00
_cell.angle_beta   90.00
_cell.angle_gamma   90.00
#
_symmetry.space_group_name_H-M   'P 1'
#
loop_
_entity.id
_entity.type
_entity.pdbx_description
1 polymer ?
#
loop_
_entity_poly.entity_id
_entity_poly.type
_entity_poly.pdbx_seq_one_letter_code
_entity_poly.pdbx_strand_id
1 'polypeptide(L)'
;SEQWNTLQTITHTAELTKYGKETAGNLLGANLLHLIWNRMAAAASEPDAGKFYLYSAHYPTILGLFAALDEDAPSSALPDYAEALILEYHVEDGGTEPHVLFKYKKGGDLIETLTLGDVCGNRHKCPFHKFTEHVQTMPSAEEWCLQ
;
A
#
# COMPACT_ATOMS: atom_id res chain seq x y z
N SER A 1 -29.65 15.79 3.77
CA SER A 1 -28.32 16.23 4.22
C SER A 1 -27.38 16.43 3.03
N GLU A 2 -27.82 17.16 1.99
CA GLU A 2 -27.03 17.40 0.77
C GLU A 2 -25.71 18.14 1.06
N GLN A 3 -25.75 19.13 1.96
CA GLN A 3 -24.58 19.87 2.42
C GLN A 3 -23.51 18.97 3.04
N TRP A 4 -23.90 17.93 3.76
CA TRP A 4 -22.96 16.98 4.37
C TRP A 4 -22.26 16.15 3.31
N ASN A 5 -23.00 15.63 2.33
CA ASN A 5 -22.41 14.86 1.24
C ASN A 5 -21.47 15.74 0.41
N THR A 6 -21.86 16.98 0.11
CA THR A 6 -20.98 17.95 -0.58
C THR A 6 -19.70 18.21 0.20
N LEU A 7 -19.80 18.39 1.52
CA LEU A 7 -18.61 18.58 2.37
C LEU A 7 -17.70 17.35 2.31
N GLN A 8 -18.26 16.14 2.47
CA GLN A 8 -17.49 14.90 2.39
C GLN A 8 -16.77 14.75 1.05
N THR A 9 -17.45 15.05 -0.07
CA THR A 9 -16.84 15.01 -1.40
C THR A 9 -15.70 16.02 -1.52
N ILE A 10 -15.91 17.28 -1.12
CA ILE A 10 -14.85 18.30 -1.20
C ILE A 10 -13.66 17.92 -0.32
N THR A 11 -13.92 17.42 0.89
CA THR A 11 -12.86 16.96 1.79
C THR A 11 -12.10 15.78 1.19
N HIS A 12 -12.79 14.76 0.67
CA HIS A 12 -12.14 13.63 0.02
C HIS A 12 -11.27 14.06 -1.17
N THR A 13 -11.79 14.91 -2.05
CA THR A 13 -11.02 15.44 -3.19
C THR A 13 -9.78 16.20 -2.69
N ALA A 14 -9.93 17.11 -1.72
CA ALA A 14 -8.81 17.89 -1.20
C ALA A 14 -7.70 17.02 -0.61
N GLU A 15 -8.06 15.93 0.06
CA GLU A 15 -7.11 15.01 0.68
C GLU A 15 -6.47 14.06 -0.34
N LEU A 16 -7.22 13.59 -1.35
CA LEU A 16 -6.64 12.86 -2.50
C LEU A 16 -5.69 13.76 -3.29
N THR A 17 -5.99 15.04 -3.45
CA THR A 17 -5.05 15.99 -4.06
C THR A 17 -3.80 16.15 -3.21
N LYS A 18 -3.84 16.04 -1.88
CA LYS A 18 -2.63 16.14 -1.04
C LYS A 18 -1.81 14.85 -1.00
N TYR A 19 -2.49 13.71 -0.86
CA TYR A 19 -1.88 12.45 -0.46
C TYR A 19 -1.96 11.36 -1.54
N GLY A 20 -2.71 11.60 -2.61
CA GLY A 20 -2.89 10.68 -3.72
C GLY A 20 -1.81 10.78 -4.79
N LYS A 21 -1.94 9.92 -5.79
CA LYS A 21 -0.97 9.67 -6.86
C LYS A 21 -0.50 10.93 -7.59
N GLU A 22 -1.39 11.87 -7.91
CA GLU A 22 -1.05 13.04 -8.73
C GLU A 22 -0.07 14.01 -8.06
N THR A 23 -0.15 14.18 -6.74
CA THR A 23 0.69 15.16 -6.01
C THR A 23 1.73 14.48 -5.13
N ALA A 24 1.33 13.49 -4.34
CA ALA A 24 2.26 12.77 -3.49
C ALA A 24 3.09 11.78 -4.28
N GLY A 25 2.53 11.19 -5.35
CA GLY A 25 3.16 10.13 -6.13
C GLY A 25 3.71 9.04 -5.23
N ASN A 26 4.96 8.66 -5.47
CA ASN A 26 5.67 7.71 -4.63
C ASN A 26 6.32 8.36 -3.38
N LEU A 27 6.37 9.68 -3.23
CA LEU A 27 7.20 10.33 -2.22
C LEU A 27 6.73 10.10 -0.78
N LEU A 28 5.41 10.14 -0.53
CA LEU A 28 4.89 10.00 0.84
C LEU A 28 4.82 8.55 1.33
N GLY A 29 4.52 7.61 0.44
CA GLY A 29 4.40 6.19 0.76
C GLY A 29 5.70 5.41 0.62
N ALA A 30 6.66 5.86 -0.20
CA ALA A 30 7.86 5.09 -0.55
C ALA A 30 8.66 4.67 0.67
N ASN A 31 8.89 5.57 1.63
CA ASN A 31 9.69 5.25 2.81
C ASN A 31 9.10 4.08 3.62
N LEU A 32 7.78 4.08 3.81
CA LEU A 32 7.11 2.97 4.49
C LEU A 32 7.05 1.72 3.62
N LEU A 33 6.84 1.87 2.31
CA LEU A 33 6.80 0.73 1.38
C LEU A 33 8.16 0.03 1.27
N HIS A 34 9.27 0.79 1.24
CA HIS A 34 10.65 0.30 1.34
C HIS A 34 10.87 -0.46 2.64
N LEU A 35 10.40 0.07 3.77
CA LEU A 35 10.50 -0.61 5.05
C LEU A 35 9.75 -1.95 5.03
N ILE A 36 8.52 -1.97 4.50
CA ILE A 36 7.73 -3.21 4.38
C ILE A 36 8.44 -4.21 3.46
N TRP A 37 8.92 -3.76 2.30
CA TRP A 37 9.68 -4.60 1.36
C TRP A 37 10.93 -5.20 2.00
N ASN A 38 11.73 -4.41 2.72
CA ASN A 38 12.91 -4.90 3.44
C ASN A 38 12.56 -6.00 4.45
N ARG A 39 11.43 -5.88 5.16
CA ARG A 39 10.96 -6.93 6.08
C ARG A 39 10.54 -8.20 5.36
N MET A 40 9.88 -8.09 4.20
CA MET A 40 9.51 -9.24 3.38
C MET A 40 10.74 -9.93 2.78
N ALA A 41 11.72 -9.15 2.30
CA ALA A 41 12.98 -9.67 1.77
C ALA A 41 13.77 -10.41 2.86
N ALA A 42 13.84 -9.87 4.07
CA ALA A 42 14.47 -10.53 5.21
C ALA A 42 13.77 -11.86 5.57
N ALA A 43 12.43 -11.91 5.49
CA ALA A 43 11.67 -13.14 5.74
C ALA A 43 11.99 -14.27 4.74
N ALA A 44 12.51 -13.93 3.56
CA ALA A 44 12.97 -14.93 2.58
C ALA A 44 14.31 -15.57 2.96
N SER A 45 15.16 -14.88 3.73
CA SER A 45 16.53 -15.30 4.07
C SER A 45 16.72 -15.69 5.54
N GLU A 46 15.86 -15.21 6.44
CA GLU A 46 16.01 -15.34 7.89
C GLU A 46 14.83 -16.12 8.48
N PRO A 47 15.04 -17.36 8.95
CA PRO A 47 13.98 -18.20 9.53
C PRO A 47 13.28 -17.57 10.74
N ASP A 48 13.99 -16.69 11.46
CA ASP A 48 13.53 -16.00 12.66
C ASP A 48 13.06 -14.56 12.39
N ALA A 49 12.90 -14.17 11.13
CA ALA A 49 12.31 -12.88 10.79
C ALA A 49 10.91 -12.75 11.41
N GLY A 50 10.58 -11.53 11.86
CA GLY A 50 9.26 -11.25 12.40
C GLY A 50 8.16 -11.61 11.41
N LYS A 51 7.17 -12.37 11.87
CA LYS A 51 6.06 -12.89 11.03
C LYS A 51 4.91 -11.91 10.85
N PHE A 52 4.86 -10.86 11.68
CA PHE A 52 3.80 -9.87 11.68
C PHE A 52 4.34 -8.50 12.09
N TYR A 53 4.02 -7.47 11.32
CA TYR A 53 4.37 -6.09 11.59
C TYR A 53 3.09 -5.24 11.50
N LEU A 54 2.87 -4.39 12.50
CA LEU A 54 1.72 -3.49 12.55
C LEU A 54 2.20 -2.05 12.58
N TYR A 55 1.75 -1.26 11.60
CA TYR A 55 1.98 0.18 11.53
C TYR A 55 0.67 0.90 11.87
N SER A 56 0.50 1.27 13.13
CA SER A 56 -0.65 2.08 13.56
C SER A 56 -0.42 3.53 13.15
N ALA A 57 -1.20 4.00 12.18
CA ALA A 57 -1.01 5.30 11.57
C ALA A 57 -2.36 5.98 11.22
N HIS A 58 -2.33 6.92 10.27
CA HIS A 58 -3.46 7.76 9.91
C HIS A 58 -3.94 7.47 8.48
N TYR A 59 -5.13 7.93 8.10
CA TYR A 59 -5.63 7.78 6.73
C TYR A 59 -4.68 8.32 5.64
N PRO A 60 -3.88 9.41 5.84
CA PRO A 60 -2.90 9.83 4.85
C PRO A 60 -1.80 8.79 4.61
N THR A 61 -1.48 7.96 5.60
CA THR A 61 -0.54 6.85 5.45
C THR A 61 -1.09 5.80 4.50
N ILE A 62 -2.38 5.46 4.61
CA ILE A 62 -3.06 4.53 3.71
C ILE A 62 -3.10 5.13 2.28
N LEU A 63 -3.50 6.39 2.14
CA LEU A 63 -3.54 7.08 0.84
C LEU A 63 -2.15 7.16 0.19
N GLY A 64 -1.12 7.51 0.96
CA GLY A 64 0.25 7.57 0.47
C GLY A 64 0.79 6.19 0.06
N LEU A 65 0.40 5.11 0.74
CA LEU A 65 0.75 3.75 0.33
C LEU A 65 0.06 3.35 -0.98
N PHE A 66 -1.22 3.67 -1.16
CA PHE A 66 -1.90 3.47 -2.45
C PHE A 66 -1.21 4.25 -3.58
N ALA A 67 -0.92 5.54 -3.34
CA ALA A 67 -0.19 6.38 -4.29
C ALA A 67 1.19 5.79 -4.65
N ALA A 68 1.95 5.29 -3.67
CA ALA A 68 3.21 4.63 -3.91
C ALA A 68 3.07 3.30 -4.66
N LEU A 69 1.98 2.57 -4.46
CA LEU A 69 1.65 1.36 -5.23
C LEU A 69 1.10 1.67 -6.64
N ASP A 70 1.10 2.94 -7.05
CA ASP A 70 0.52 3.41 -8.31
C ASP A 70 -0.99 3.18 -8.45
N GLU A 71 -1.68 2.99 -7.31
CA GLU A 71 -3.10 2.68 -7.23
C GLU A 71 -3.93 3.83 -6.63
N ASP A 72 -5.22 3.82 -6.96
CA ASP A 72 -6.21 4.61 -6.23
C ASP A 72 -6.74 3.82 -5.02
N ALA A 73 -7.10 4.54 -3.96
CA ALA A 73 -7.78 3.91 -2.83
C ALA A 73 -9.15 3.34 -3.28
N PRO A 74 -9.58 2.17 -2.78
CA PRO A 74 -10.80 1.48 -3.26
C PRO A 74 -12.13 2.17 -2.94
N SER A 75 -12.09 3.37 -2.34
CA SER A 75 -13.25 4.12 -1.86
C SER A 75 -13.22 5.55 -2.40
N SER A 76 -14.40 6.05 -2.81
CA SER A 76 -14.63 7.46 -3.13
C SER A 76 -14.81 8.35 -1.88
N ALA A 77 -14.51 7.79 -0.71
CA ALA A 77 -14.45 8.48 0.57
C ALA A 77 -13.08 8.25 1.21
N LEU A 78 -12.72 9.08 2.19
CA LEU A 78 -11.50 8.87 2.96
C LEU A 78 -11.52 7.52 3.67
N PRO A 79 -10.35 6.88 3.85
CA PRO A 79 -10.27 5.71 4.71
C PRO A 79 -10.90 5.99 6.07
N ASP A 80 -11.87 5.17 6.45
CA ASP A 80 -12.60 5.32 7.71
C ASP A 80 -11.76 4.78 8.88
N TYR A 81 -12.24 4.98 10.11
CA TYR A 81 -11.60 4.46 11.30
C TYR A 81 -11.44 2.94 11.24
N ALA A 82 -10.25 2.47 11.65
CA ALA A 82 -9.87 1.06 11.70
C ALA A 82 -9.94 0.33 10.34
N GLU A 83 -9.87 1.08 9.24
CA GLU A 83 -9.48 0.52 7.94
C GLU A 83 -7.99 0.22 7.90
N ALA A 84 -7.59 -0.76 7.08
CA ALA A 84 -6.20 -1.19 7.01
C ALA A 84 -5.84 -1.71 5.62
N LEU A 85 -4.65 -1.32 5.15
CA LEU A 85 -3.97 -1.97 4.04
C LEU A 85 -3.08 -3.09 4.60
N ILE A 86 -3.30 -4.31 4.16
CA ILE A 86 -2.64 -5.53 4.63
C ILE A 86 -1.84 -6.10 3.47
N LEU A 87 -0.54 -6.30 3.66
CA LEU A 87 0.33 -6.95 2.69
C LEU A 87 0.83 -8.26 3.27
N GLU A 88 0.64 -9.35 2.55
CA GLU A 88 1.04 -10.69 2.99
C GLU A 88 2.07 -11.27 2.02
N TYR A 89 3.20 -11.73 2.55
CA TYR A 89 4.22 -12.46 1.80
C TYR A 89 3.95 -13.96 1.89
N HIS A 90 3.83 -14.62 0.74
CA HIS A 90 3.47 -16.03 0.62
C HIS A 90 4.52 -16.81 -0.17
N VAL A 91 4.87 -18.00 0.32
CA VAL A 91 5.68 -19.00 -0.38
C VAL A 91 4.83 -20.27 -0.43
N GLU A 92 4.47 -20.72 -1.63
CA GLU A 92 3.67 -21.94 -1.79
C GLU A 92 4.55 -23.18 -1.64
N ASP A 93 4.00 -24.25 -1.04
CA ASP A 93 4.70 -25.53 -0.93
C ASP A 93 5.00 -26.11 -2.32
N GLY A 94 6.30 -26.20 -2.66
CA GLY A 94 6.76 -26.61 -3.98
C GLY A 94 6.64 -25.54 -5.08
N GLY A 95 6.20 -24.33 -4.73
CA GLY A 95 6.24 -23.17 -5.60
C GLY A 95 7.66 -22.63 -5.74
N THR A 96 8.06 -22.26 -6.97
CA THR A 96 9.40 -21.72 -7.24
C THR A 96 9.50 -20.22 -6.99
N GLU A 97 8.38 -19.53 -6.78
CA GLU A 97 8.33 -18.07 -6.71
C GLU A 97 7.41 -17.55 -5.59
N PRO A 98 7.95 -16.74 -4.65
CA PRO A 98 7.14 -16.03 -3.65
C PRO A 98 6.24 -14.97 -4.27
N HIS A 99 5.12 -14.68 -3.61
CA HIS A 99 4.19 -13.63 -4.03
C HIS A 99 3.69 -12.77 -2.87
N VAL A 100 3.22 -11.58 -3.20
CA VAL A 100 2.58 -10.65 -2.27
C VAL A 100 1.08 -10.60 -2.56
N LEU A 101 0.26 -10.76 -1.53
CA LEU A 101 -1.16 -10.46 -1.56
C LEU A 101 -1.40 -9.09 -0.93
N PHE A 102 -2.18 -8.27 -1.62
CA PHE A 102 -2.65 -6.98 -1.11
C PHE A 102 -4.10 -7.12 -0.71
N LYS A 103 -4.43 -6.78 0.53
CA LYS A 103 -5.79 -6.82 1.05
C LYS A 103 -6.15 -5.49 1.67
N TYR A 104 -7.41 -5.09 1.52
CA TYR A 104 -7.96 -3.90 2.14
C TYR A 104 -9.08 -4.28 3.09
N LYS A 105 -8.89 -3.99 4.37
CA LYS A 105 -9.95 -4.07 5.37
C LYS A 105 -10.74 -2.77 5.32
N LYS A 106 -12.00 -2.87 4.87
CA LYS A 106 -12.96 -1.77 4.94
C LYS A 106 -13.57 -1.68 6.34
N GLY A 107 -14.31 -0.61 6.63
CA GLY A 107 -15.11 -0.50 7.84
C GLY A 107 -15.92 -1.77 8.12
N GLY A 108 -16.00 -2.19 9.40
CA GLY A 108 -16.58 -3.49 9.80
C GLY A 108 -15.62 -4.67 9.61
N ASP A 109 -16.16 -5.84 9.24
CA ASP A 109 -15.44 -7.12 9.12
C ASP A 109 -15.10 -7.51 7.66
N LEU A 110 -15.32 -6.61 6.70
CA LEU A 110 -15.07 -6.89 5.28
C LEU A 110 -13.59 -6.71 4.93
N ILE A 111 -12.96 -7.78 4.43
CA ILE A 111 -11.60 -7.77 3.89
C ILE A 111 -11.66 -8.18 2.41
N GLU A 112 -11.20 -7.29 1.54
CA GLU A 112 -11.14 -7.51 0.09
C GLU A 112 -9.70 -7.76 -0.34
N THR A 113 -9.49 -8.71 -1.27
CA THR A 113 -8.18 -8.86 -1.92
C THR A 113 -8.15 -7.92 -3.13
N LEU A 114 -7.11 -7.08 -3.17
CA LEU A 114 -6.92 -6.11 -4.23
C LEU A 114 -6.30 -6.79 -5.46
N THR A 115 -6.60 -6.23 -6.63
CA THR A 115 -5.85 -6.48 -7.85
C THR A 115 -5.04 -5.23 -8.11
N LEU A 116 -3.71 -5.30 -7.92
CA LEU A 116 -2.87 -4.20 -8.35
C LEU A 116 -2.73 -4.26 -9.87
N GLY A 117 -2.84 -3.10 -10.51
CA GLY A 117 -2.77 -2.85 -11.94
C GLY A 117 -1.40 -3.17 -12.51
N ASP A 118 -0.74 -2.18 -13.07
CA ASP A 118 0.49 -2.38 -13.85
C ASP A 118 1.65 -2.94 -13.01
N VAL A 119 1.72 -2.60 -11.72
CA VAL A 119 2.73 -3.09 -10.78
C VAL A 119 2.77 -4.62 -10.70
N CYS A 120 1.61 -5.26 -10.77
CA CYS A 120 1.48 -6.72 -10.61
C CYS A 120 0.88 -7.42 -11.83
N GLY A 121 0.74 -6.69 -12.94
CA GLY A 121 0.15 -7.21 -14.18
C GLY A 121 -1.31 -7.63 -14.04
N ASN A 122 -2.11 -6.87 -13.28
CA ASN A 122 -3.53 -7.12 -13.01
C ASN A 122 -3.80 -8.49 -12.36
N ARG A 123 -3.01 -8.87 -11.34
CA ARG A 123 -3.14 -10.15 -10.62
C ARG A 123 -3.32 -9.94 -9.12
N HIS A 124 -4.10 -10.82 -8.48
CA HIS A 124 -4.22 -10.86 -7.01
C HIS A 124 -2.94 -11.33 -6.32
N LYS A 125 -2.25 -12.32 -6.91
CA LYS A 125 -0.95 -12.83 -6.47
C LYS A 125 0.14 -12.08 -7.23
N CYS A 126 0.70 -11.06 -6.61
CA CYS A 126 1.77 -10.28 -7.21
C CYS A 126 3.10 -11.01 -7.07
N PRO A 127 3.81 -11.37 -8.17
CA PRO A 127 5.13 -11.95 -8.05
C PRO A 127 6.06 -11.06 -7.22
N PHE A 128 6.79 -11.62 -6.25
CA PHE A 128 7.61 -10.80 -5.34
C PHE A 128 8.72 -10.03 -6.08
N HIS A 129 9.23 -10.57 -7.19
CA HIS A 129 10.20 -9.84 -8.02
C HIS A 129 9.59 -8.59 -8.66
N LYS A 130 8.32 -8.63 -9.10
CA LYS A 130 7.62 -7.46 -9.66
C LYS A 130 7.38 -6.39 -8.61
N PHE A 131 6.95 -6.80 -7.42
CA PHE A 131 6.85 -5.89 -6.29
C PHE A 131 8.21 -5.26 -5.93
N THR A 132 9.28 -6.06 -5.95
CA THR A 132 10.65 -5.58 -5.71
C THR A 132 11.09 -4.57 -6.78
N GLU A 133 10.92 -4.88 -8.06
CA GLU A 133 11.22 -3.98 -9.18
C GLU A 133 10.52 -2.64 -8.99
N HIS A 134 9.23 -2.64 -8.63
CA HIS A 134 8.45 -1.42 -8.39
C HIS A 134 9.02 -0.60 -7.22
N VAL A 135 9.21 -1.21 -6.05
CA VAL A 135 9.74 -0.51 -4.86
C VAL A 135 11.13 0.09 -5.14
N GLN A 136 11.98 -0.61 -5.88
CA GLN A 136 13.33 -0.15 -6.22
C GLN A 136 13.36 1.03 -7.22
N THR A 137 12.26 1.34 -7.90
CA THR A 137 12.15 2.55 -8.73
C THR A 137 11.89 3.82 -7.92
N MET A 138 11.52 3.67 -6.64
CA MET A 138 11.19 4.79 -5.76
C MET A 138 12.44 5.33 -5.06
N PRO A 139 12.54 6.66 -4.87
CA PRO A 139 13.64 7.22 -4.11
C PRO A 139 13.65 6.66 -2.69
N SER A 140 14.84 6.30 -2.22
CA SER A 140 15.10 5.95 -0.83
C SER A 140 14.88 7.16 0.09
N ALA A 141 14.76 6.90 1.39
CA ALA A 141 14.64 7.97 2.39
C ALA A 141 15.83 8.94 2.36
N GLU A 142 17.04 8.45 2.05
CA GLU A 142 18.24 9.27 1.94
C GLU A 142 18.19 10.18 0.71
N GLU A 143 17.76 9.65 -0.44
CA GLU A 143 17.55 10.45 -1.66
C GLU A 143 16.46 11.49 -1.48
N TRP A 144 15.43 11.16 -0.70
CA TRP A 144 14.35 12.10 -0.37
C TRP A 144 14.84 13.31 0.44
N CYS A 145 15.76 13.11 1.37
CA CYS A 145 16.34 14.20 2.18
C CYS A 145 17.25 15.15 1.40
N LEU A 146 17.61 14.82 0.15
CA LEU A 146 18.52 15.59 -0.69
C LEU A 146 17.81 16.36 -1.82
N GLN A 147 16.49 16.26 -1.93
CA GLN A 147 15.66 17.04 -2.86
C GLN A 147 15.21 18.36 -2.23
#